data_AF-A0A7J3HE70-F1
#
_entry.id   AF-A0A7J3HE70-F1
#
_cell.length_a   1.000
_cell.length_b   1.000
_cell.length_c   1.000
_cell.angle_alpha   90.00
_cell.angle_beta   90.00
_cell.angle_gamma   90.00
#
_symmetry.space_group_name_H-M   'P 1'
#
loop_
_entity.id
_entity.type
_entity.pdbx_description
1 polymer ?
#
loop_
_entity_poly.entity_id
_entity_poly.type
_entity_poly.pdbx_seq_one_letter_code
_entity_poly.pdbx_strand_id
1 'polypeptide(L)'
;SQKALAVPPGLAIVGLSKRAVELIEGKKKDLFFFDGRKWLAMMRSVRNYFSTMPVNMIYALNESLKKILSEGLENRYLRHKVIAEAIRGGLEAMGLNIVAEREFRSDTVTAVWLPDKIKFQDLSNEMAKRNIVIAGGLSELAGKIFRIGHMGVVNPNDAISTIAALERSLHKLNYPVKLGSGVEATQQVLSKYNF
;
A
#
# COMPACT_ATOMS: atom_id res chain seq x y z
N SER A 1 -7.72 6.32 -4.57
CA SER A 1 -8.34 5.09 -5.10
C SER A 1 -7.38 3.91 -5.16
N GLN A 2 -6.18 4.12 -5.72
CA GLN A 2 -5.12 3.15 -6.03
C GLN A 2 -4.26 2.66 -4.84
N LYS A 3 -4.82 2.70 -3.64
CA LYS A 3 -4.14 2.28 -2.40
C LYS A 3 -4.87 1.07 -1.83
N ALA A 4 -5.13 1.04 -0.53
CA ALA A 4 -5.89 -0.03 0.12
C ALA A 4 -7.31 -0.22 -0.44
N LEU A 5 -7.86 0.75 -1.17
CA LEU A 5 -9.14 0.62 -1.89
C LEU A 5 -9.03 -0.11 -3.23
N ALA A 6 -7.83 -0.37 -3.76
CA ALA A 6 -7.63 -1.18 -4.97
C ALA A 6 -8.47 -0.78 -6.20
N VAL A 7 -8.67 0.52 -6.40
CA VAL A 7 -9.34 1.11 -7.58
C VAL A 7 -8.28 1.80 -8.43
N PRO A 8 -8.38 1.86 -9.77
CA PRO A 8 -7.43 2.62 -10.59
C PRO A 8 -7.17 4.06 -10.07
N PRO A 9 -6.00 4.65 -10.32
CA PRO A 9 -5.74 6.04 -9.93
C PRO A 9 -6.71 6.98 -10.64
N GLY A 10 -7.26 7.95 -9.91
CA GLY A 10 -8.19 8.94 -10.49
C GLY A 10 -9.27 9.47 -9.55
N LEU A 11 -9.43 8.89 -8.35
CA LEU A 11 -10.35 9.42 -7.33
C LEU A 11 -9.62 9.77 -6.04
N ALA A 12 -9.91 10.97 -5.55
CA ALA A 12 -9.72 11.37 -4.16
C ALA A 12 -11.08 11.26 -3.44
N ILE A 13 -11.10 10.53 -2.32
CA ILE A 13 -12.31 10.40 -1.48
C ILE A 13 -12.10 11.31 -0.28
N VAL A 14 -13.04 12.22 -0.07
CA VAL A 14 -12.96 13.25 0.98
C VAL A 14 -14.13 13.06 1.94
N GLY A 15 -13.83 12.77 3.20
CA GLY A 15 -14.81 12.80 4.30
C GLY A 15 -14.83 14.19 4.94
N LEU A 16 -16.01 14.76 5.14
CA LEU A 16 -16.20 16.08 5.75
C LEU A 16 -17.04 15.97 7.02
N SER A 17 -16.58 16.57 8.12
CA SER A 17 -17.38 16.75 9.32
C SER A 17 -18.41 17.87 9.14
N LYS A 18 -19.45 17.92 9.99
CA LYS A 18 -20.45 19.01 9.98
C LYS A 18 -19.79 20.40 10.06
N ARG A 19 -18.85 20.57 10.99
CA ARG A 19 -18.06 21.81 11.13
C ARG A 19 -17.30 22.18 9.85
N ALA A 20 -16.73 21.20 9.14
CA ALA A 20 -16.04 21.47 7.88
C ALA A 20 -17.01 21.93 6.77
N VAL A 21 -18.20 21.32 6.70
CA VAL A 21 -19.27 21.72 5.77
C VAL A 21 -19.69 23.18 6.03
N GLU A 22 -19.97 23.53 7.29
CA GLU A 22 -20.36 24.91 7.66
C GLU A 22 -19.30 25.95 7.26
N LEU A 23 -18.01 25.65 7.45
CA LEU A 23 -16.92 26.54 7.06
C LEU A 23 -16.80 26.70 5.53
N ILE A 24 -17.03 25.62 4.78
CA ILE A 24 -17.02 25.66 3.30
C ILE A 24 -18.17 26.51 2.80
N GLU A 25 -19.35 26.40 3.41
CA GLU A 25 -20.55 27.17 3.03
C GLU A 25 -20.43 28.64 3.41
N GLY A 26 -19.87 28.94 4.58
CA GLY A 26 -19.71 30.29 5.10
C GLY A 26 -18.60 31.12 4.44
N LYS A 27 -17.74 30.52 3.61
CA LYS A 27 -16.64 31.21 2.93
C LYS A 27 -16.73 31.10 1.42
N LYS A 28 -16.94 32.23 0.75
CA LYS A 28 -16.78 32.32 -0.71
C LYS A 28 -15.29 32.38 -1.04
N LYS A 29 -14.85 31.51 -1.95
CA LYS A 29 -13.51 31.54 -2.55
C LYS A 29 -13.64 31.53 -4.07
N ASP A 30 -12.68 32.15 -4.73
CA ASP A 30 -12.56 32.17 -6.19
C ASP A 30 -11.90 30.87 -6.68
N LEU A 31 -12.59 29.76 -6.47
CA LEU A 31 -12.25 28.44 -6.99
C LEU A 31 -13.36 28.01 -7.94
N PHE A 32 -12.99 27.40 -9.07
CA PHE A 32 -13.98 26.81 -9.97
C PHE A 32 -14.21 25.34 -9.63
N PHE A 33 -13.29 24.46 -10.02
CA PHE A 33 -13.44 23.02 -9.87
C PHE A 33 -13.37 22.59 -8.41
N PHE A 34 -12.50 23.17 -7.59
CA PHE A 34 -12.37 22.84 -6.16
C PHE A 34 -13.32 23.65 -5.25
N ASP A 35 -14.37 24.27 -5.80
CA ASP A 35 -15.39 24.92 -4.99
C ASP A 35 -16.25 23.86 -4.28
N GLY A 36 -15.93 23.59 -3.03
CA GLY A 36 -16.63 22.60 -2.20
C GLY A 36 -18.14 22.88 -2.10
N ARG A 37 -18.59 24.14 -2.22
CA ARG A 37 -20.02 24.48 -2.16
C ARG A 37 -20.78 23.92 -3.35
N LYS A 38 -20.19 23.95 -4.56
CA LYS A 38 -20.79 23.39 -5.77
C LYS A 38 -20.90 21.87 -5.68
N TRP A 39 -19.85 21.21 -5.19
CA TRP A 39 -19.88 19.77 -4.93
C TRP A 39 -20.91 19.40 -3.86
N LEU A 40 -20.97 20.13 -2.74
CA LEU A 40 -21.95 19.90 -1.68
C LEU A 40 -23.39 20.08 -2.19
N ALA A 41 -23.66 21.11 -3.00
CA ALA A 41 -24.97 21.32 -3.61
C ALA A 41 -25.38 20.15 -4.52
N MET A 42 -24.46 19.67 -5.36
CA MET A 42 -24.68 18.50 -6.23
C MET A 42 -24.84 17.19 -5.44
N MET A 43 -24.09 17.00 -4.36
CA MET A 43 -24.19 15.81 -3.49
C MET A 43 -25.52 15.75 -2.72
N ARG A 44 -26.09 16.92 -2.36
CA ARG A 44 -27.42 16.99 -1.72
C ARG A 44 -28.55 16.74 -2.71
N SER A 45 -28.39 17.13 -3.95
CA SER A 45 -29.36 16.88 -5.01
C SER A 45 -28.69 16.90 -6.38
N VAL A 46 -28.90 15.81 -7.13
CA VAL A 46 -28.40 15.67 -8.51
C VAL A 46 -28.97 16.71 -9.48
N ARG A 47 -30.07 17.40 -9.11
CA ARG A 47 -30.62 18.52 -9.89
C ARG A 47 -29.70 19.73 -9.91
N ASN A 48 -28.84 19.88 -8.90
CA ASN A 48 -27.80 20.91 -8.84
C ASN A 48 -26.55 20.46 -9.60
N TYR A 49 -26.73 20.05 -10.84
CA TYR A 49 -25.65 19.51 -11.67
C TYR A 49 -24.49 20.50 -11.77
N PHE A 50 -23.30 20.09 -11.34
CA PHE A 50 -22.08 20.89 -11.43
C PHE A 50 -21.11 20.34 -12.47
N SER A 51 -20.87 19.03 -12.49
CA SER A 51 -19.93 18.39 -13.40
C SER A 51 -20.23 16.91 -13.58
N THR A 52 -19.93 16.36 -14.76
CA THR A 52 -20.02 14.92 -15.02
C THR A 52 -18.99 14.18 -14.16
N MET A 53 -19.46 13.31 -13.26
CA MET A 53 -18.58 12.44 -12.50
C MET A 53 -17.91 11.40 -13.41
N PRO A 54 -16.69 10.94 -13.10
CA PRO A 54 -16.02 9.87 -13.86
C PRO A 54 -16.73 8.53 -13.63
N VAL A 55 -17.78 8.26 -14.41
CA VAL A 55 -18.75 7.17 -14.23
C VAL A 55 -18.06 5.82 -13.96
N ASN A 56 -17.13 5.42 -14.82
CA ASN A 56 -16.42 4.14 -14.68
C ASN A 56 -15.64 4.02 -13.36
N MET A 57 -15.07 5.13 -12.88
CA MET A 57 -14.33 5.15 -11.61
C MET A 57 -15.28 5.02 -10.42
N ILE A 58 -16.49 5.58 -10.50
CA ILE A 58 -17.52 5.42 -9.47
C ILE A 58 -18.01 3.97 -9.41
N TYR A 59 -18.24 3.33 -10.57
CA TYR A 59 -18.57 1.90 -10.61
C TYR A 59 -17.44 1.03 -10.05
N ALA A 60 -16.19 1.29 -10.43
CA ALA A 60 -15.03 0.56 -9.89
C ALA A 60 -14.90 0.74 -8.36
N LEU A 61 -15.13 1.94 -7.85
CA LEU A 61 -15.16 2.21 -6.41
C LEU A 61 -16.28 1.44 -5.71
N ASN A 62 -17.49 1.46 -6.27
CA ASN A 62 -18.63 0.73 -5.71
C ASN A 62 -18.35 -0.77 -5.61
N GLU A 63 -17.82 -1.39 -6.66
CA GLU A 63 -17.47 -2.81 -6.66
C GLU A 63 -16.35 -3.14 -5.66
N SER A 64 -15.33 -2.28 -5.56
CA SER A 64 -14.29 -2.47 -4.55
C SER A 64 -14.84 -2.37 -3.12
N LEU A 65 -15.70 -1.39 -2.85
CA LEU A 65 -16.33 -1.23 -1.54
C LEU A 65 -17.21 -2.43 -1.18
N LYS A 66 -17.99 -2.99 -2.13
CA LYS A 66 -18.74 -4.23 -1.90
C LYS A 66 -17.82 -5.39 -1.49
N LYS A 67 -16.69 -5.58 -2.19
CA LYS A 67 -15.71 -6.62 -1.84
C LYS A 67 -15.11 -6.40 -0.45
N ILE A 68 -14.74 -5.16 -0.12
CA ILE A 68 -14.19 -4.79 1.19
C ILE A 68 -15.21 -5.05 2.31
N LEU A 69 -16.47 -4.66 2.11
CA LEU A 69 -17.52 -4.86 3.11
C LEU A 69 -17.94 -6.33 3.25
N SER A 70 -17.88 -7.10 2.16
CA SER A 70 -18.12 -8.55 2.17
C SER A 70 -17.01 -9.32 2.90
N GLU A 71 -15.75 -8.87 2.80
CA GLU A 71 -14.64 -9.41 3.60
C GLU A 71 -14.82 -9.05 5.09
N GLY A 72 -15.35 -7.86 5.37
CA GLY A 72 -15.44 -7.27 6.70
C GLY A 72 -14.20 -6.44 7.03
N LEU A 73 -14.39 -5.26 7.62
CA LEU A 73 -13.28 -4.33 7.90
C LEU A 73 -12.25 -4.92 8.85
N GLU A 74 -12.69 -5.58 9.92
CA GLU A 74 -11.79 -6.21 10.90
C GLU A 74 -10.94 -7.31 10.27
N ASN A 75 -11.56 -8.19 9.48
CA ASN A 75 -10.84 -9.24 8.74
C ASN A 75 -9.83 -8.64 7.76
N ARG A 76 -10.22 -7.56 7.08
CA ARG A 76 -9.33 -6.84 6.18
C ARG A 76 -8.14 -6.25 6.90
N TYR A 77 -8.35 -5.59 8.03
CA TYR A 77 -7.27 -5.03 8.85
C TYR A 77 -6.34 -6.12 9.37
N LEU A 78 -6.91 -7.21 9.88
CA LEU A 78 -6.17 -8.38 10.33
C LEU A 78 -5.30 -8.95 9.20
N ARG A 79 -5.87 -9.14 8.00
CA ARG A 79 -5.11 -9.65 6.84
C ARG A 79 -3.91 -8.78 6.48
N HIS A 80 -4.09 -7.46 6.46
CA HIS A 80 -2.98 -6.53 6.18
C HIS A 80 -1.90 -6.60 7.26
N LYS A 81 -2.32 -6.61 8.54
CA LYS A 81 -1.41 -6.74 9.68
C LYS A 81 -0.59 -8.05 9.62
N VAL A 82 -1.24 -9.19 9.39
CA VAL A 82 -0.58 -10.49 9.34
C VAL A 82 0.39 -10.57 8.15
N ILE A 83 -0.01 -10.10 6.97
CA ILE A 83 0.88 -10.06 5.79
C ILE A 83 2.08 -9.16 6.08
N ALA A 84 1.87 -8.00 6.70
CA ALA A 84 2.94 -7.09 7.08
C ALA A 84 3.89 -7.72 8.12
N GLU A 85 3.37 -8.43 9.12
CA GLU A 85 4.17 -9.20 10.07
C GLU A 85 4.99 -10.30 9.39
N ALA A 86 4.38 -11.04 8.45
CA ALA A 86 5.05 -12.11 7.72
C ALA A 86 6.20 -11.59 6.84
N ILE A 87 5.96 -10.50 6.10
CA ILE A 87 7.00 -9.83 5.30
C ILE A 87 8.13 -9.34 6.21
N ARG A 88 7.82 -8.69 7.34
CA ARG A 88 8.82 -8.21 8.29
C ARG A 88 9.64 -9.36 8.89
N GLY A 89 9.00 -10.46 9.29
CA GLY A 89 9.69 -11.64 9.79
C GLY A 89 10.64 -12.24 8.74
N GLY A 90 10.21 -12.31 7.48
CA GLY A 90 11.07 -12.73 6.37
C GLY A 90 12.28 -11.81 6.17
N LEU A 91 12.06 -10.49 6.21
CA LEU A 91 13.14 -9.49 6.08
C LEU A 91 14.17 -9.58 7.21
N GLU A 92 13.70 -9.70 8.46
CA GLU A 92 14.56 -9.81 9.65
C GLU A 92 15.36 -11.12 9.63
N ALA A 93 14.74 -12.24 9.22
CA ALA A 93 15.42 -13.53 9.08
C ALA A 93 16.52 -13.51 7.99
N MET A 94 16.37 -12.66 6.97
CA MET A 94 17.41 -12.41 5.98
C MET A 94 18.53 -11.47 6.48
N GLY A 95 18.43 -10.92 7.71
CA GLY A 95 19.40 -9.97 8.25
C GLY A 95 19.25 -8.55 7.74
N LEU A 96 18.07 -8.19 7.19
CA LEU A 96 17.80 -6.84 6.69
C LEU A 96 17.24 -5.94 7.79
N ASN A 97 17.62 -4.66 7.73
CA ASN A 97 17.20 -3.66 8.72
C ASN A 97 15.97 -2.88 8.24
N ILE A 98 14.86 -3.01 8.96
CA ILE A 98 13.64 -2.22 8.74
C ILE A 98 13.87 -0.79 9.26
N VAL A 99 13.45 0.20 8.48
CA VAL A 99 13.70 1.63 8.76
C VAL A 99 12.96 2.11 10.01
N ALA A 100 11.69 1.71 10.17
CA ALA A 100 10.86 2.14 11.29
C ALA A 100 11.08 1.24 12.52
N GLU A 101 11.17 1.87 13.70
CA GLU A 101 11.11 1.20 14.99
C GLU A 101 9.80 0.41 15.14
N ARG A 102 9.83 -0.66 15.94
CA ARG A 102 8.83 -1.74 15.92
C ARG A 102 7.40 -1.23 16.10
N GLU A 103 7.19 -0.29 17.02
CA GLU A 103 5.94 0.35 17.38
C GLU A 103 5.37 1.29 16.30
N PHE A 104 6.20 1.78 15.38
CA PHE A 104 5.80 2.72 14.32
C PHE A 104 5.72 2.07 12.93
N ARG A 105 5.91 0.76 12.84
CA ARG A 105 5.89 0.04 11.56
C ARG A 105 4.48 0.02 10.97
N SER A 106 4.38 0.36 9.68
CA SER A 106 3.11 0.37 8.94
C SER A 106 2.68 -1.03 8.48
N ASP A 107 1.39 -1.31 8.57
CA ASP A 107 0.76 -2.53 8.02
C ASP A 107 0.40 -2.42 6.54
N THR A 108 0.89 -1.40 5.84
CA THR A 108 0.61 -1.20 4.40
C THR A 108 1.86 -1.09 3.53
N VAL A 109 3.01 -0.78 4.14
CA VAL A 109 4.31 -0.72 3.47
C VAL A 109 5.43 -0.96 4.48
N THR A 110 6.44 -1.75 4.08
CA THR A 110 7.67 -1.90 4.86
C THR A 110 8.82 -1.27 4.10
N ALA A 111 9.48 -0.29 4.72
CA ALA A 111 10.70 0.33 4.25
C ALA A 111 11.92 -0.35 4.86
N VAL A 112 12.93 -0.64 4.05
CA VAL A 112 14.11 -1.43 4.42
C VAL A 112 15.36 -0.73 3.92
N TRP A 113 16.38 -0.63 4.77
CA TRP A 113 17.69 -0.13 4.36
C TRP A 113 18.29 -1.06 3.32
N LEU A 114 18.86 -0.48 2.26
CA LEU A 114 19.63 -1.27 1.30
C LEU A 114 20.88 -1.81 2.00
N PRO A 115 21.24 -3.09 1.78
CA PRO A 115 22.53 -3.58 2.22
C PRO A 115 23.68 -2.79 1.61
N ASP A 116 24.79 -2.74 2.34
CA ASP A 116 26.02 -2.12 1.85
C ASP A 116 26.40 -2.68 0.48
N LYS A 117 26.84 -1.80 -0.41
CA LYS A 117 27.28 -2.10 -1.79
C LYS A 117 26.17 -2.56 -2.75
N ILE A 118 24.90 -2.63 -2.32
CA ILE A 118 23.78 -2.91 -3.22
C ILE A 118 23.07 -1.61 -3.60
N LYS A 119 23.05 -1.29 -4.89
CA LYS A 119 22.26 -0.17 -5.41
C LYS A 119 20.80 -0.60 -5.60
N PHE A 120 19.87 0.31 -5.34
CA PHE A 120 18.44 0.05 -5.55
C PHE A 120 18.14 -0.45 -6.97
N GLN A 121 18.77 0.15 -8.00
CA GLN A 121 18.52 -0.19 -9.39
C GLN A 121 18.83 -1.67 -9.66
N ASP A 122 19.96 -2.17 -9.16
CA ASP A 122 20.39 -3.56 -9.34
C ASP A 122 19.40 -4.52 -8.67
N LEU A 123 19.01 -4.22 -7.43
CA LEU A 123 17.99 -4.98 -6.71
C LEU A 123 16.64 -4.98 -7.44
N SER A 124 16.18 -3.81 -7.88
CA SER A 124 14.91 -3.68 -8.60
C SER A 124 14.91 -4.42 -9.93
N ASN A 125 16.04 -4.45 -10.64
CA ASN A 125 16.20 -5.19 -11.89
C ASN A 125 16.14 -6.69 -11.65
N GLU A 126 16.79 -7.20 -10.60
CA GLU A 126 16.71 -8.61 -10.23
C GLU A 126 15.31 -9.02 -9.77
N MET A 127 14.62 -8.17 -9.00
CA MET A 127 13.22 -8.41 -8.63
C MET A 127 12.30 -8.41 -9.86
N ALA A 128 12.49 -7.48 -10.79
CA ALA A 128 11.70 -7.38 -12.01
C ALA A 128 11.84 -8.60 -12.92
N LYS A 129 13.03 -9.20 -13.04
CA LYS A 129 13.24 -10.49 -13.73
C LYS A 129 12.42 -11.63 -13.14
N ARG A 130 11.95 -11.49 -11.90
CA ARG A 130 11.10 -12.43 -11.16
C ARG A 130 9.64 -11.98 -11.11
N ASN A 131 9.25 -11.01 -11.94
CA ASN A 131 7.90 -10.43 -12.03
C ASN A 131 7.42 -9.74 -10.74
N ILE A 132 8.34 -9.21 -9.93
CA ILE A 132 8.01 -8.48 -8.71
C ILE A 132 8.58 -7.07 -8.78
N VAL A 133 7.72 -6.08 -8.52
CA VAL A 133 8.09 -4.66 -8.52
C VAL A 133 8.15 -4.16 -7.09
N ILE A 134 9.28 -3.61 -6.71
CA ILE A 134 9.49 -2.89 -5.44
C ILE A 134 9.75 -1.41 -5.74
N ALA A 135 9.51 -0.54 -4.76
CA ALA A 135 9.73 0.89 -4.90
C ALA A 135 11.01 1.34 -4.19
N GLY A 136 11.68 2.36 -4.72
CA GLY A 136 12.83 2.98 -4.06
C GLY A 136 12.43 3.96 -2.95
N GLY A 137 13.40 4.44 -2.20
CA GLY A 137 13.27 5.62 -1.34
C GLY A 137 12.97 6.89 -2.15
N LEU A 138 12.45 7.90 -1.48
CA LEU A 138 12.12 9.21 -2.06
C LEU A 138 12.88 10.31 -1.31
N SER A 139 13.16 11.42 -1.99
CA SER A 139 13.86 12.59 -1.43
C SER A 139 15.15 12.18 -0.70
N GLU A 140 15.35 12.57 0.55
CA GLU A 140 16.55 12.30 1.36
C GLU A 140 16.89 10.81 1.55
N LEU A 141 15.91 9.92 1.30
CA LEU A 141 16.05 8.47 1.38
C LEU A 141 16.27 7.80 0.02
N ALA A 142 16.29 8.57 -1.08
CA ALA A 142 16.54 8.05 -2.41
C ALA A 142 17.90 7.32 -2.48
N GLY A 143 17.90 6.11 -3.03
CA GLY A 143 19.10 5.27 -3.13
C GLY A 143 19.59 4.64 -1.82
N LYS A 144 18.95 4.92 -0.67
CA LYS A 144 19.34 4.38 0.64
C LYS A 144 18.42 3.25 1.12
N ILE A 145 17.16 3.26 0.69
CA ILE A 145 16.15 2.29 1.09
C ILE A 145 15.42 1.72 -0.13
N PHE A 146 14.74 0.60 0.09
CA PHE A 146 13.66 0.12 -0.78
C PHE A 146 12.38 -0.09 0.05
N ARG A 147 11.25 -0.23 -0.63
CA ARG A 147 9.92 -0.34 -0.03
C ARG A 147 9.14 -1.48 -0.67
N ILE A 148 8.58 -2.33 0.17
CA ILE A 148 7.62 -3.38 -0.20
C ILE A 148 6.24 -2.92 0.22
N GLY A 149 5.37 -2.65 -0.75
CA GLY A 149 3.97 -2.34 -0.50
C GLY A 149 3.17 -3.62 -0.33
N HIS A 150 2.32 -3.69 0.69
CA HIS A 150 1.51 -4.87 1.03
C HIS A 150 0.09 -4.45 1.43
N MET A 151 -0.55 -3.67 0.56
CA MET A 151 -1.90 -3.14 0.79
C MET A 151 -2.85 -3.42 -0.37
N GLY A 152 -4.15 -3.44 -0.07
CA GLY A 152 -5.21 -3.60 -1.07
C GLY A 152 -5.54 -5.07 -1.30
N VAL A 153 -5.47 -5.50 -2.56
CA VAL A 153 -5.73 -6.88 -2.97
C VAL A 153 -4.40 -7.64 -2.89
N VAL A 154 -4.01 -7.95 -1.66
CA VAL A 154 -2.82 -8.74 -1.33
C VAL A 154 -3.22 -9.98 -0.53
N ASN A 155 -2.53 -11.08 -0.75
CA ASN A 155 -2.78 -12.35 -0.08
C ASN A 155 -1.46 -12.95 0.48
N PRO A 156 -1.54 -14.01 1.33
CA PRO A 156 -0.35 -14.65 1.90
C PRO A 156 0.68 -15.15 0.87
N ASN A 157 0.24 -15.63 -0.30
CA ASN A 157 1.14 -16.12 -1.34
C ASN A 157 1.91 -14.98 -2.01
N ASP A 158 1.36 -13.76 -2.05
CA ASP A 158 2.08 -12.58 -2.53
C ASP A 158 3.27 -12.28 -1.61
N ALA A 159 3.10 -12.42 -0.29
CA ALA A 159 4.17 -12.24 0.68
C ALA A 159 5.28 -13.29 0.49
N ILE A 160 4.90 -14.57 0.42
CA ILE A 160 5.85 -15.68 0.20
C ILE A 160 6.63 -15.48 -1.10
N SER A 161 5.93 -15.20 -2.21
CA SER A 161 6.55 -14.99 -3.51
C SER A 161 7.49 -13.79 -3.52
N THR A 162 7.11 -12.70 -2.86
CA THR A 162 7.94 -11.50 -2.71
C THR A 162 9.21 -11.78 -1.93
N ILE A 163 9.12 -12.46 -0.79
CA ILE A 163 10.28 -12.81 0.03
C ILE A 163 11.19 -13.82 -0.70
N ALA A 164 10.63 -14.84 -1.34
CA ALA A 164 11.41 -15.80 -2.13
C ALA A 164 12.11 -15.15 -3.34
N ALA A 165 11.49 -14.15 -3.97
CA ALA A 165 12.14 -13.39 -5.02
C ALA A 165 13.27 -12.51 -4.46
N LEU A 166 13.05 -11.90 -3.29
CA LEU A 166 14.05 -11.05 -2.63
C LEU A 166 15.28 -11.85 -2.21
N GLU A 167 15.13 -13.02 -1.59
CA GLU A 167 16.23 -13.93 -1.27
C GLU A 167 17.10 -14.24 -2.50
N ARG A 168 16.46 -14.68 -3.59
CA ARG A 168 17.16 -15.03 -4.84
C ARG A 168 17.82 -13.83 -5.49
N SER A 169 17.26 -12.63 -5.32
CA SER A 169 17.81 -11.38 -5.88
C SER A 169 19.02 -10.93 -5.07
N LEU A 170 18.92 -10.93 -3.74
CA LEU A 170 20.02 -10.62 -2.83
C LEU A 170 21.18 -11.61 -3.00
N HIS A 171 20.89 -12.91 -3.09
CA HIS A 171 21.90 -13.93 -3.35
C HIS A 171 22.62 -13.69 -4.68
N LYS A 172 21.89 -13.34 -5.75
CA LYS A 172 22.48 -13.00 -7.06
C LYS A 172 23.38 -11.76 -7.01
N LEU A 173 23.10 -10.84 -6.09
CA LEU A 173 23.88 -9.63 -5.83
C LEU A 173 24.98 -9.83 -4.77
N ASN A 174 25.31 -11.08 -4.46
CA ASN A 174 26.36 -11.48 -3.50
C ASN A 174 26.13 -10.98 -2.07
N TYR A 175 24.88 -10.69 -1.68
CA TYR A 175 24.53 -10.50 -0.27
C TYR A 175 24.52 -11.88 0.42
N PRO A 176 25.07 -12.02 1.63
CA PRO A 176 25.22 -13.30 2.32
C PRO A 176 23.90 -13.80 2.95
N VAL A 177 22.81 -13.83 2.16
CA VAL A 177 21.53 -14.39 2.59
C VAL A 177 21.57 -15.92 2.54
N LYS A 178 21.07 -16.56 3.60
CA LYS A 178 20.76 -17.99 3.61
C LYS A 178 19.45 -18.22 2.87
N LEU A 179 19.50 -18.82 1.68
CA LEU A 179 18.29 -19.15 0.91
C LEU A 179 17.32 -19.99 1.75
N GLY A 180 16.04 -19.66 1.69
CA GLY A 180 14.96 -20.30 2.45
C GLY A 180 14.69 -19.71 3.83
N SER A 181 15.63 -18.94 4.42
CA SER A 181 15.47 -18.41 5.79
C SER A 181 14.33 -17.40 5.92
N GLY A 182 14.20 -16.46 4.98
CA GLY A 182 13.12 -15.51 4.92
C GLY A 182 11.79 -16.18 4.59
N VAL A 183 11.78 -17.15 3.68
CA VAL A 183 10.57 -17.91 3.32
C VAL A 183 10.06 -18.74 4.51
N GLU A 184 10.95 -19.41 5.23
CA GLU A 184 10.62 -20.15 6.46
C GLU A 184 9.99 -19.23 7.49
N ALA A 185 10.64 -18.10 7.82
CA ALA A 185 10.12 -17.14 8.79
C ALA A 185 8.77 -16.54 8.37
N THR A 186 8.61 -16.24 7.07
CA THR A 186 7.33 -15.76 6.52
C THR A 186 6.23 -16.79 6.73
N GLN A 187 6.48 -18.06 6.42
CA GLN A 187 5.50 -19.14 6.60
C GLN A 187 5.19 -19.41 8.07
N GLN A 188 6.17 -19.33 8.98
CA GLN A 188 5.93 -19.49 10.42
C GLN A 188 5.00 -18.40 11.00
N VAL A 189 5.02 -17.19 10.45
CA VAL A 189 4.05 -16.16 10.83
C VAL A 189 2.68 -16.51 10.25
N LEU A 190 2.61 -16.82 8.96
CA LEU A 190 1.36 -17.10 8.27
C LEU A 190 0.64 -18.33 8.82
N SER A 191 1.36 -19.38 9.22
CA SER A 191 0.77 -20.63 9.74
C SER A 191 0.04 -20.47 11.08
N LYS A 192 0.23 -19.34 11.77
CA LYS A 192 -0.49 -19.00 13.00
C LYS A 192 -1.90 -18.47 12.73
N TYR A 193 -2.23 -18.19 11.46
CA TYR A 193 -3.49 -17.58 11.06
C TYR A 193 -4.17 -18.43 10.00
N ASN A 194 -5.46 -18.70 10.20
CA ASN A 194 -6.29 -19.36 9.21
C ASN A 194 -6.84 -18.30 8.26
N PHE A 195 -6.36 -18.31 7.01
CA PHE A 195 -6.90 -17.51 5.91
C PHE A 195 -7.91 -18.30 5.09
#